data_AF-A0A9X3IMZ7-F1
#
_entry.id   AF-A0A9X3IMZ7-F1
#
_cell.length_a   1.000
_cell.length_b   1.000
_cell.length_c   1.000
_cell.angle_alpha   90.00
_cell.angle_beta   90.00
_cell.angle_gamma   90.00
#
_symmetry.space_group_name_H-M   'P 1'
#
loop_
_entity.id
_entity.type
_entity.pdbx_description
1 polymer ?
#
loop_
_entity_poly.entity_id
_entity_poly.type
_entity_poly.pdbx_seq_one_letter_code
_entity_poly.pdbx_strand_id
1 'polypeptide(L)'
;MTRLPSLNPVDIVLGALEGAVTRMAGRADNPLTQEIAPRISKAIVEEIVADPAVIHAANAEPWYVSRVTWGAIIAALAPILGLLLGHSISSEDQATLGQVAVAIGTLAGAGLTLYGRWRARAPLGGK
;
A
#
# COMPACT_ATOMS: atom_id res chain seq x y z
N MET A 1 -1.06 26.93 3.66
CA MET A 1 -1.03 25.68 2.88
C MET A 1 -1.70 24.59 3.71
N THR A 2 -2.98 24.33 3.45
CA THR A 2 -3.75 23.28 4.12
C THR A 2 -3.21 21.94 3.63
N ARG A 3 -2.56 21.14 4.49
CA ARG A 3 -2.24 19.75 4.16
C ARG A 3 -3.58 19.06 3.88
N LEU A 4 -3.79 18.62 2.65
CA LEU A 4 -4.84 17.64 2.36
C LEU A 4 -4.61 16.45 3.31
N PRO A 5 -5.64 15.95 4.01
CA PRO A 5 -5.48 14.80 4.89
C PRO A 5 -4.85 13.67 4.08
N SER A 6 -3.70 13.18 4.56
CA SER A 6 -3.09 12.01 3.96
C SER A 6 -4.08 10.85 4.09
N LEU A 7 -4.60 10.35 2.97
CA LEU A 7 -5.45 9.15 2.95
C LEU A 7 -4.56 7.91 3.11
N ASN A 8 -3.81 7.85 4.20
CA ASN A 8 -3.19 6.61 4.64
C ASN A 8 -4.34 5.67 5.07
N PRO A 9 -4.41 4.43 4.57
CA PRO A 9 -5.40 3.45 5.01
C PRO A 9 -5.48 3.32 6.53
N VAL A 10 -4.34 3.41 7.22
CA VAL A 10 -4.28 3.44 8.69
C VAL A 10 -5.03 4.65 9.24
N ASP A 11 -4.70 5.86 8.79
CA ASP A 11 -5.33 7.11 9.27
C ASP A 11 -6.85 7.10 9.03
N ILE A 12 -7.32 6.50 7.93
CA ILE A 12 -8.75 6.33 7.64
C ILE A 12 -9.41 5.41 8.67
N VAL A 13 -8.80 4.25 8.94
CA VAL A 13 -9.31 3.28 9.92
C VAL A 13 -9.30 3.87 11.33
N LEU A 14 -8.23 4.57 11.71
CA LEU A 14 -8.12 5.22 13.01
C LEU A 14 -9.15 6.35 13.17
N GLY A 15 -9.35 7.19 12.14
CA GLY A 15 -10.39 8.22 12.16
C GLY A 15 -11.81 7.63 12.22
N ALA A 16 -12.06 6.52 11.52
CA ALA A 16 -13.33 5.81 11.59
C ALA A 16 -13.58 5.22 12.99
N LEU A 17 -12.55 4.68 13.63
CA LEU A 17 -12.59 4.17 15.00
C LEU A 17 -12.91 5.30 15.99
N GLU A 18 -12.16 6.40 15.98
CA GLU A 18 -12.38 7.54 16.87
C GLU A 18 -13.81 8.09 16.75
N GLY A 19 -14.30 8.22 15.52
CA GLY A 19 -15.68 8.62 15.26
C GLY A 19 -16.70 7.59 15.79
N ALA A 20 -16.41 6.29 15.68
CA ALA A 20 -17.28 5.23 16.20
C ALA A 20 -17.34 5.26 17.74
N VAL A 21 -16.19 5.36 18.42
CA VAL A 21 -16.11 5.46 19.88
C VAL A 21 -16.85 6.69 20.40
N THR A 22 -16.69 7.83 19.73
CA THR A 22 -17.40 9.08 20.09
C THR A 22 -18.92 8.93 19.95
N ARG A 23 -19.39 8.31 18.85
CA ARG A 23 -20.83 8.04 18.66
C ARG A 23 -21.37 7.04 19.70
N MET A 24 -20.56 6.05 20.08
CA MET A 24 -20.90 5.09 21.12
C MET A 24 -21.03 5.78 22.48
N ALA A 25 -20.13 6.71 22.82
CA ALA A 25 -20.16 7.46 24.07
C ALA A 25 -21.37 8.39 24.22
N GLY A 26 -22.08 8.68 23.13
CA GLY A 26 -23.31 9.46 23.13
C GLY A 26 -24.59 8.63 23.31
N ARG A 27 -24.50 7.31 23.39
CA ARG A 27 -25.69 6.44 23.50
C ARG A 27 -26.04 6.17 24.97
N ALA A 28 -27.34 6.24 25.29
CA ALA A 28 -27.83 6.04 26.65
C ALA A 28 -27.80 4.58 27.14
N ASP A 29 -27.71 3.62 26.21
CA ASP A 29 -27.63 2.17 26.46
C ASP A 29 -26.19 1.66 26.60
N ASN A 30 -25.21 2.56 26.60
CA ASN A 30 -23.80 2.23 26.63
C ASN A 30 -23.13 2.79 27.90
N PRO A 31 -22.38 1.98 28.68
CA PRO A 31 -21.65 2.47 29.85
C PRO A 31 -20.46 3.39 29.51
N LEU A 32 -20.06 3.47 28.24
CA LEU A 32 -18.94 4.30 27.80
C LEU A 32 -19.33 5.79 27.85
N THR A 33 -18.63 6.58 28.66
CA THR A 33 -18.91 8.02 28.82
C THR A 33 -18.03 8.88 27.91
N GLN A 34 -18.46 10.11 27.62
CA GLN A 34 -17.68 11.09 26.85
C GLN A 34 -16.34 11.44 27.53
N GLU A 35 -16.27 11.32 28.85
CA GLU A 35 -15.05 11.56 29.63
C GLU A 35 -13.99 10.47 29.39
N ILE A 36 -14.41 9.21 29.31
CA ILE A 36 -13.51 8.06 29.20
C ILE A 36 -13.19 7.74 27.73
N ALA A 37 -14.05 8.16 26.80
CA ALA A 37 -13.94 7.88 25.36
C ALA A 37 -12.56 8.20 24.75
N PRO A 38 -11.92 9.37 25.00
CA PRO A 38 -10.62 9.67 24.41
C PRO A 38 -9.51 8.72 24.90
N ARG A 39 -9.56 8.33 26.19
CA ARG A 39 -8.59 7.41 26.79
C ARG A 39 -8.72 6.01 26.21
N ILE A 40 -9.94 5.51 26.05
CA ILE A 40 -10.20 4.20 25.44
C ILE A 40 -9.84 4.22 23.97
N SER A 41 -10.21 5.26 23.23
CA SER A 41 -9.85 5.41 21.82
C SER A 41 -8.33 5.33 21.65
N LYS A 42 -7.57 6.09 22.43
CA LYS A 42 -6.10 6.05 22.40
C LYS A 42 -5.55 4.65 22.67
N ALA A 43 -6.03 3.97 23.70
CA ALA A 43 -5.58 2.61 24.02
C ALA A 43 -5.88 1.62 22.89
N ILE A 44 -7.07 1.69 22.27
CA ILE A 44 -7.41 0.84 21.13
C ILE A 44 -6.50 1.16 19.93
N VAL A 45 -6.24 2.45 19.64
CA VAL A 45 -5.31 2.85 18.58
C VAL A 45 -3.93 2.25 18.81
N GLU A 46 -3.38 2.36 20.02
CA GLU A 46 -2.06 1.81 20.37
C GLU A 46 -1.98 0.30 20.11
N GLU A 47 -3.00 -0.46 20.48
CA GLU A 47 -3.08 -1.91 20.21
C GLU A 47 -3.21 -2.21 18.70
N ILE A 48 -4.05 -1.47 17.97
CA ILE A 48 -4.26 -1.66 16.53
C ILE A 48 -2.98 -1.39 15.73
N VAL A 49 -2.24 -0.32 16.06
CA VAL A 49 -1.02 0.03 15.32
C VAL A 49 0.12 -0.95 15.64
N ALA A 50 0.06 -1.62 16.80
CA ALA A 50 1.00 -2.67 17.18
C ALA A 50 0.69 -4.03 16.55
N ASP A 51 -0.54 -4.26 16.07
CA ASP A 51 -0.95 -5.54 15.47
C ASP A 51 -0.26 -5.78 14.10
N PRO A 52 0.54 -6.86 13.96
CA PRO A 52 1.20 -7.21 12.70
C PRO A 52 0.23 -7.38 11.52
N ALA A 53 -0.96 -7.93 11.74
CA ALA A 53 -1.96 -8.12 10.69
C ALA A 53 -2.45 -6.79 10.12
N VAL A 54 -2.63 -5.78 10.98
CA VAL A 54 -3.00 -4.43 10.57
C VAL A 54 -1.88 -3.76 9.79
N ILE A 55 -0.63 -3.86 10.29
CA ILE A 55 0.56 -3.35 9.60
C ILE A 55 0.64 -3.94 8.18
N HIS A 56 0.45 -5.26 8.05
CA HIS A 56 0.48 -5.94 6.75
C HIS A 56 -0.67 -5.54 5.83
N ALA A 57 -1.90 -5.49 6.35
CA ALA A 57 -3.07 -5.07 5.57
C ALA A 57 -2.92 -3.63 5.05
N ALA A 58 -2.29 -2.77 5.86
CA ALA A 58 -1.99 -1.39 5.50
C ALA A 58 -0.70 -1.22 4.66
N ASN A 59 0.03 -2.29 4.36
CA ASN A 59 1.34 -2.25 3.69
C ASN A 59 2.36 -1.34 4.41
N ALA A 60 2.26 -1.22 5.74
CA ALA A 60 3.08 -0.32 6.56
C ALA A 60 4.43 -0.94 6.96
N GLU A 61 4.70 -2.20 6.62
CA GLU A 61 5.99 -2.84 6.90
C GLU A 61 7.16 -2.20 6.11
N PRO A 62 8.39 -2.25 6.66
CA PRO A 62 9.58 -1.78 5.94
C PRO A 62 9.69 -2.42 4.55
N TRP A 63 10.11 -1.64 3.56
CA TRP A 63 10.08 -2.06 2.16
C TRP A 63 10.85 -3.38 1.90
N TYR A 64 11.92 -3.63 2.64
CA TYR A 64 12.80 -4.80 2.47
C TYR A 64 12.19 -6.12 2.98
N VAL A 65 11.12 -6.08 3.78
CA VAL A 65 10.35 -7.28 4.16
C VAL A 65 9.07 -7.46 3.34
N SER A 66 8.74 -6.49 2.48
CA SER A 66 7.51 -6.51 1.70
C SER A 66 7.57 -7.48 0.53
N ARG A 67 6.64 -8.44 0.51
CA ARG A 67 6.44 -9.36 -0.62
C ARG A 67 6.00 -8.62 -1.89
N VAL A 68 5.27 -7.52 -1.75
CA VAL A 68 4.83 -6.68 -2.89
C VAL A 68 6.03 -5.97 -3.51
N THR A 69 6.89 -5.36 -2.69
CA THR A 69 8.11 -4.70 -3.18
C THR A 69 9.03 -5.70 -3.87
N TRP A 70 9.31 -6.85 -3.26
CA TRP A 70 10.15 -7.88 -3.87
C TRP A 70 9.54 -8.46 -5.15
N GLY A 71 8.22 -8.72 -5.15
CA GLY A 71 7.51 -9.18 -6.35
C GLY A 71 7.64 -8.18 -7.50
N ALA A 72 7.49 -6.89 -7.24
CA ALA A 72 7.66 -5.84 -8.24
C ALA A 72 9.11 -5.73 -8.76
N ILE A 73 10.11 -5.80 -7.87
CA ILE A 73 11.53 -5.78 -8.26
C ILE A 73 11.86 -7.00 -9.12
N ILE A 74 11.45 -8.20 -8.72
CA ILE A 74 11.70 -9.43 -9.47
C ILE A 74 11.01 -9.36 -10.84
N ALA A 75 9.75 -8.92 -10.88
CA ALA A 75 9.03 -8.74 -12.13
C ALA A 75 9.77 -7.77 -13.06
N ALA A 76 10.26 -6.63 -12.55
CA ALA A 76 11.05 -5.68 -13.32
C ALA A 76 12.35 -6.28 -13.89
N LEU A 77 13.05 -7.09 -13.11
CA LEU A 77 14.37 -7.62 -13.47
C LEU A 77 14.30 -8.88 -14.35
N ALA A 78 13.25 -9.70 -14.23
CA ALA A 78 13.15 -10.98 -14.94
C ALA A 78 13.23 -10.86 -16.48
N PRO A 79 12.56 -9.90 -17.15
CA PRO A 79 12.71 -9.70 -18.59
C PRO A 79 14.14 -9.35 -18.99
N ILE A 80 14.83 -8.53 -18.20
CA ILE A 80 16.21 -8.11 -18.46
C ILE A 80 17.16 -9.31 -18.39
N LEU A 81 16.98 -10.17 -17.38
CA LEU A 81 17.77 -11.40 -17.25
C LEU A 81 17.51 -12.37 -18.41
N GLY A 82 16.26 -12.49 -18.86
CA GLY A 82 15.92 -13.30 -20.03
C GLY A 82 16.61 -12.82 -21.31
N LEU A 83 16.70 -11.51 -21.52
CA LEU A 83 17.42 -10.91 -22.65
C LEU A 83 18.93 -11.17 -22.59
N LEU A 84 19.54 -11.04 -21.40
CA LEU A 84 20.99 -11.18 -21.21
C LEU A 84 21.47 -12.65 -21.26
N LEU A 85 20.64 -13.61 -20.85
CA LEU A 85 21.03 -15.03 -20.74
C LEU A 85 20.63 -15.89 -21.95
N GLY A 86 19.86 -15.37 -22.91
CA GLY A 86 19.16 -16.16 -23.94
C GLY A 86 19.48 -15.85 -25.41
N HIS A 87 20.71 -15.48 -25.76
CA HIS A 87 21.05 -15.14 -27.15
C HIS A 87 21.31 -16.38 -28.06
N SER A 88 20.43 -16.59 -29.04
CA SER A 88 20.81 -16.94 -30.42
C SER A 88 19.81 -16.28 -31.36
N ILE A 89 20.31 -15.54 -32.35
CA ILE A 89 19.62 -14.37 -32.90
C ILE A 89 19.44 -14.57 -34.43
N SER A 90 18.17 -14.68 -34.88
CA SER A 90 17.70 -14.55 -36.28
C SER A 90 16.16 -14.37 -36.35
N SER A 91 15.60 -13.89 -37.48
CA SER A 91 14.17 -13.46 -37.65
C SER A 91 13.69 -12.45 -36.61
N GLU A 92 14.61 -11.56 -36.30
CA GLU A 92 14.97 -11.16 -34.95
C GLU A 92 14.27 -9.88 -34.50
N ASP A 93 13.84 -9.06 -35.45
CA ASP A 93 13.40 -7.69 -35.18
C ASP A 93 11.94 -7.62 -34.70
N GLN A 94 11.07 -8.56 -35.14
CA GLN A 94 9.68 -8.61 -34.67
C GLN A 94 9.58 -9.17 -33.24
N ALA A 95 10.38 -10.20 -32.93
CA ALA A 95 10.50 -10.71 -31.57
C ALA A 95 11.11 -9.65 -30.63
N THR A 96 12.09 -8.89 -31.11
CA THR A 96 12.73 -7.80 -30.35
C THR A 96 11.73 -6.68 -30.02
N LEU A 97 10.88 -6.25 -30.97
CA LEU A 97 9.82 -5.26 -30.70
C LEU A 97 8.82 -5.74 -29.64
N GLY A 98 8.39 -7.02 -29.72
CA GLY A 98 7.51 -7.63 -28.72
C GLY A 98 8.18 -7.72 -27.34
N GLN A 99 9.44 -8.13 -27.27
CA GLN A 99 10.21 -8.22 -26.04
C GLN A 99 10.45 -6.85 -25.40
N VAL A 100 10.73 -5.82 -26.20
CA VAL A 100 10.87 -4.44 -25.74
C VAL A 100 9.54 -3.91 -25.18
N ALA A 101 8.42 -4.16 -25.86
CA ALA A 101 7.10 -3.76 -25.37
C ALA A 101 6.74 -4.46 -24.04
N VAL A 102 7.02 -5.76 -23.92
CA VAL A 102 6.84 -6.52 -22.67
C VAL A 102 7.74 -5.96 -21.58
N ALA A 103 9.03 -5.74 -21.84
CA ALA A 103 9.96 -5.19 -20.85
C ALA A 103 9.53 -3.81 -20.37
N ILE A 104 9.12 -2.90 -21.28
CA ILE A 104 8.59 -1.58 -20.92
C ILE A 104 7.32 -1.72 -20.08
N GLY A 105 6.37 -2.56 -20.49
CA GLY A 105 5.13 -2.77 -19.75
C GLY A 105 5.37 -3.33 -18.35
N THR A 106 6.29 -4.28 -18.21
CA THR A 106 6.67 -4.86 -16.93
C THR A 106 7.38 -3.85 -16.03
N LEU A 107 8.34 -3.09 -16.55
CA LEU A 107 9.03 -2.03 -15.81
C LEU A 107 8.06 -0.93 -15.38
N ALA A 108 7.16 -0.50 -16.26
CA ALA A 108 6.13 0.49 -15.95
C ALA A 108 5.17 -0.02 -14.87
N GLY A 109 4.70 -1.26 -14.97
CA GLY A 109 3.83 -1.87 -13.96
C GLY A 109 4.50 -2.06 -12.60
N ALA A 110 5.76 -2.52 -12.60
CA ALA A 110 6.57 -2.63 -11.38
C ALA A 110 6.83 -1.25 -10.76
N GLY A 111 7.20 -0.26 -11.57
CA GLY A 111 7.39 1.12 -11.14
C GLY A 111 6.11 1.71 -10.55
N LEU A 112 4.96 1.51 -11.20
CA LEU A 112 3.66 1.94 -10.69
C LEU A 112 3.32 1.27 -9.35
N THR A 113 3.61 -0.03 -9.20
CA THR A 113 3.39 -0.77 -7.96
C THR A 113 4.26 -0.22 -6.82
N LEU A 114 5.55 -0.01 -7.08
CA LEU A 114 6.48 0.56 -6.09
C LEU A 114 6.13 2.01 -5.74
N TYR A 115 5.77 2.83 -6.74
CA TYR A 115 5.28 4.18 -6.53
C TYR A 115 4.01 4.19 -5.68
N GLY A 116 3.07 3.31 -6.01
CA GLY A 116 1.82 3.08 -5.27
C GLY A 116 2.07 2.81 -3.80
N ARG A 117 3.06 1.96 -3.50
CA ARG A 117 3.40 1.56 -2.14
C ARG A 117 4.19 2.63 -1.37
N TRP A 118 5.18 3.26 -1.99
CA TRP A 118 6.11 4.15 -1.28
C TRP A 118 5.65 5.60 -1.21
N ARG A 119 4.88 6.05 -2.21
CA ARG A 119 4.64 7.49 -2.42
C ARG A 119 3.18 7.84 -2.63
N ALA A 120 2.41 7.02 -3.34
CA ALA A 120 1.00 7.26 -3.54
C ALA A 120 0.25 7.07 -2.21
N ARG A 121 -0.64 8.00 -1.90
CA ARG A 121 -1.48 8.00 -0.69
C ARG A 121 -2.96 8.07 -1.04
N ALA A 122 -3.31 7.84 -2.30
CA ALA A 122 -4.66 7.87 -2.81
C ALA A 122 -4.81 6.76 -3.84
N PRO A 123 -6.01 6.15 -3.97
CA PRO A 123 -6.26 5.14 -4.99
C PRO A 123 -6.12 5.75 -6.40
N LEU A 124 -5.79 4.92 -7.38
CA LEU A 124 -5.77 5.33 -8.78
C LEU A 124 -7.17 5.82 -9.18
N GLY A 125 -7.26 7.05 -9.69
CA GLY A 125 -8.53 7.68 -10.07
C GLY A 125 -9.35 8.28 -8.90
N GLY A 126 -8.82 8.30 -7.67
CA GLY A 126 -9.42 9.05 -6.57
C GLY A 126 -9.27 10.56 -6.77
N LYS A 127 -10.35 11.31 -6.54
CA LYS A 127 -10.32 12.78 -6.48
C LYS A 127 -9.63 13.26 -5.20
#